data_AF-A0A074W4G2-F1
#
_entry.id   AF-A0A074W4G2-F1
#
_cell.length_a   1.000
_cell.length_b   1.000
_cell.length_c   1.000
_cell.angle_alpha   90.00
_cell.angle_beta   90.00
_cell.angle_gamma   90.00
#
_symmetry.space_group_name_H-M   'P 1'
#
loop_
_entity.id
_entity.type
_entity.pdbx_description
1 polymer ?
#
loop_
_entity_poly.entity_id
_entity_poly.type
_entity_poly.pdbx_seq_one_letter_code
_entity_poly.pdbx_strand_id
1 'polypeptide(L)' 'LTQSYTLQGAEVGIANDYKKRNFVIRVRAEAEQFLLEVESLSVLLNVIHVLETAIDISLPLENRKMPGSSRYPR' A
#
# COMPACT_ATOMS: atom_id res chain seq x y z
N LEU A 1 -22.78 11.19 -1.81
CA LEU A 1 -22.24 10.14 -2.72
C LEU A 1 -20.90 9.71 -2.15
N THR A 2 -20.78 8.44 -1.78
CA THR A 2 -19.51 7.87 -1.30
C THR A 2 -18.76 7.34 -2.52
N GLN A 3 -17.50 7.74 -2.72
CA GLN A 3 -16.63 7.13 -3.72
C GLN A 3 -16.01 5.85 -3.13
N SER A 4 -15.82 4.84 -3.96
CA SER A 4 -15.23 3.56 -3.58
C SER A 4 -14.15 3.22 -4.59
N TYR A 5 -13.00 2.77 -4.08
CA TYR A 5 -11.81 2.45 -4.87
C TYR A 5 -11.42 0.99 -4.63
N THR A 6 -11.02 0.29 -5.69
CA THR A 6 -10.41 -1.04 -5.58
C THR A 6 -8.93 -0.97 -5.20
N LEU A 7 -8.43 -2.00 -4.50
CA LEU A 7 -6.99 -2.18 -4.25
C LEU A 7 -6.30 -3.02 -5.33
N GLN A 8 -7.04 -3.52 -6.33
CA GLN A 8 -6.46 -4.31 -7.41
C GLN A 8 -5.50 -3.46 -8.24
N GLY A 9 -4.22 -3.85 -8.23
CA GLY A 9 -3.15 -3.11 -8.91
C GLY A 9 -2.84 -1.75 -8.27
N ALA A 10 -3.31 -1.51 -7.03
CA ALA A 10 -2.93 -0.33 -6.29
C ALA A 10 -1.47 -0.42 -5.80
N GLU A 11 -0.88 0.74 -5.51
CA GLU A 11 0.47 0.86 -4.98
C GLU A 11 0.42 1.69 -3.69
N VAL A 12 1.25 1.31 -2.71
CA VAL A 12 1.37 2.03 -1.44
C VAL A 12 2.84 2.23 -1.10
N GLY A 13 3.16 3.36 -0.48
CA GLY A 13 4.52 3.63 -0.01
C GLY A 13 4.66 4.94 0.75
N ILE A 14 5.89 5.25 1.17
CA ILE A 14 6.20 6.49 1.90
C ILE A 14 6.25 7.66 0.91
N ALA A 15 5.57 8.77 1.22
CA ALA A 15 5.60 9.98 0.41
C ALA A 15 6.86 10.83 0.70
N ASN A 16 8.04 10.33 0.33
CA ASN A 16 9.34 10.94 0.71
C ASN A 16 9.58 12.35 0.15
N ASP A 17 8.91 12.72 -0.94
CA ASP A 17 8.94 14.05 -1.54
C ASP A 17 8.01 15.06 -0.84
N TYR A 18 7.09 14.59 0.01
CA TYR A 18 6.14 15.43 0.72
C TYR A 18 6.70 15.90 2.07
N LYS A 19 7.09 17.18 2.14
CA LYS A 19 7.76 17.75 3.32
C LYS A 19 6.85 18.57 4.25
N LYS A 20 5.56 18.71 3.93
CA LYS A 20 4.64 19.57 4.71
C LYS A 20 4.15 18.93 6.01
N ARG A 21 4.11 17.59 6.06
CA ARG A 21 3.71 16.80 7.24
C ARG A 21 4.59 15.58 7.36
N ASN A 22 4.70 15.05 8.58
CA ASN A 22 5.44 13.83 8.87
C ASN A 22 4.55 12.60 8.66
N PHE A 23 5.18 11.44 8.53
CA PHE A 23 4.49 10.14 8.48
C PHE A 23 3.37 10.09 7.42
N VAL A 24 3.68 10.53 6.20
CA VAL A 24 2.72 10.54 5.10
C VAL A 24 2.92 9.34 4.20
N ILE A 25 1.82 8.63 3.97
CA ILE A 25 1.70 7.48 3.07
C ILE A 25 1.08 7.97 1.77
N ARG A 26 1.66 7.54 0.65
CA ARG A 26 1.08 7.70 -0.68
C ARG A 26 0.37 6.40 -1.06
N VAL A 27 -0.89 6.51 -1.47
CA VAL A 27 -1.66 5.42 -2.06
C VAL A 27 -2.03 5.82 -3.48
N ARG A 28 -1.76 4.94 -4.46
CA ARG A 28 -2.20 5.09 -5.84
C ARG A 28 -3.19 3.98 -6.16
N ALA A 29 -4.41 4.33 -6.51
CA ALA A 29 -5.46 3.38 -6.86
C ALA A 29 -6.32 3.95 -7.99
N GLU A 30 -6.73 3.12 -8.95
CA GLU A 30 -7.62 3.53 -10.07
C GLU A 30 -7.20 4.82 -10.81
N ALA A 31 -5.88 5.02 -10.98
CA ALA A 31 -5.28 6.23 -11.56
C ALA A 31 -5.36 7.51 -10.72
N GLU A 32 -5.89 7.45 -9.50
CA GLU A 32 -5.88 8.54 -8.52
C GLU A 32 -4.77 8.36 -7.48
N GLN A 33 -4.37 9.47 -6.85
CA GLN A 33 -3.33 9.50 -5.83
C GLN A 33 -3.82 10.20 -4.56
N PHE A 34 -3.60 9.53 -3.43
CA PHE A 34 -3.98 9.99 -2.10
C PHE A 34 -2.75 10.13 -1.21
N LEU A 35 -2.78 11.12 -0.32
CA LEU A 35 -1.81 11.28 0.77
C LEU A 35 -2.54 11.10 2.09
N LEU A 36 -2.08 10.15 2.90
CA LEU A 36 -2.64 9.82 4.20
C LEU A 36 -1.58 10.12 5.27
N GLU A 37 -1.88 11.04 6.17
CA GLU A 37 -1.06 11.28 7.36
C GLU A 37 -1.47 10.34 8.49
N VAL A 38 -0.49 9.84 9.23
CA VAL A 38 -0.72 9.07 10.46
C VAL A 38 0.07 9.67 11.62
N GLU A 39 -0.28 9.23 12.84
CA GLU A 39 0.23 9.84 14.08
C GLU A 39 1.70 9.50 14.42
N SER A 40 2.23 8.38 13.93
CA SER A 40 3.58 7.92 14.28
C SER A 40 4.23 7.04 13.21
N LEU A 41 5.56 6.91 13.26
CA LEU A 41 6.33 6.03 12.37
C LEU A 41 5.88 4.56 12.48
N SER A 42 5.63 4.07 13.70
CA SER A 42 5.18 2.69 13.91
C SER A 42 3.84 2.41 13.24
N VAL A 43 2.90 3.36 13.35
CA VAL A 43 1.60 3.27 12.68
C VAL A 43 1.79 3.33 11.17
N LEU A 44 2.68 4.20 10.66
CA LEU A 44 2.97 4.28 9.23
C LEU A 44 3.43 2.94 8.67
N LEU A 45 4.42 2.31 9.32
CA LEU A 45 4.96 1.03 8.88
C LEU A 45 3.89 -0.07 8.90
N ASN A 46 3.07 -0.09 9.95
CA ASN A 46 1.96 -1.05 10.06
C ASN A 46 0.89 -0.84 8.97
N VAL A 47 0.49 0.42 8.71
CA VAL A 47 -0.52 0.73 7.68
C VAL A 47 0.01 0.37 6.29
N ILE A 48 1.27 0.67 5.97
CA ILE A 48 1.89 0.25 4.72
C ILE A 48 1.84 -1.27 4.59
N HIS A 49 2.30 -2.01 5.60
CA HIS A 49 2.32 -3.47 5.58
C HIS A 49 0.93 -4.10 5.38
N VAL A 50 -0.09 -3.58 6.09
CA VAL A 50 -1.48 -4.04 5.95
C VAL A 50 -2.02 -3.72 4.57
N LEU A 51 -1.74 -2.54 4.00
CA LEU A 51 -2.18 -2.17 2.66
C LEU A 51 -1.49 -3.00 1.58
N GLU A 52 -0.18 -3.24 1.69
CA GLU A 52 0.55 -4.14 0.78
C GLU A 52 -0.07 -5.54 0.80
N THR A 53 -0.32 -6.09 1.99
CA THR A 53 -0.98 -7.39 2.15
C THR A 53 -2.39 -7.39 1.54
N ALA A 54 -3.16 -6.33 1.75
CA ALA A 54 -4.49 -6.18 1.19
C ALA A 54 -4.47 -6.10 -0.34
N ILE A 55 -3.49 -5.40 -0.93
CA ILE A 55 -3.26 -5.32 -2.38
C ILE A 55 -2.96 -6.72 -2.93
N ASP A 56 -2.05 -7.48 -2.29
CA ASP A 56 -1.67 -8.82 -2.73
C ASP A 56 -2.86 -9.80 -2.77
N ILE A 57 -3.79 -9.69 -1.82
CA ILE A 57 -4.99 -10.54 -1.77
C ILE A 57 -6.20 -9.95 -2.52
N SER A 58 -6.11 -8.73 -3.04
CA SER A 58 -7.25 -8.05 -3.69
C SER A 58 -7.66 -8.67 -5.03
N LEU A 59 -6.69 -9.27 -5.74
CA LEU A 59 -6.94 -9.96 -7.01
C LEU A 59 -7.68 -11.30 -6.78
N PRO A 60 -8.48 -11.77 -7.75
CA PRO A 60 -9.00 -13.13 -7.75
C PRO A 60 -7.87 -14.15 -7.64
N LEU A 61 -8.11 -15.29 -6.97
CA LEU A 61 -7.09 -16.32 -6.69
C LEU A 61 -6.32 -16.76 -7.95
N GLU A 62 -7.03 -16.93 -9.06
CA GLU A 62 -6.47 -17.32 -10.37
C GLU A 62 -5.45 -16.33 -10.93
N ASN A 63 -5.54 -15.06 -10.54
CA ASN A 63 -4.72 -13.96 -11.03
C ASN A 63 -3.63 -13.52 -10.02
N ARG A 64 -3.58 -14.14 -8.83
CA ARG A 64 -2.56 -13.82 -7.83
C ARG A 64 -1.22 -14.43 -8.23
N LYS A 65 -0.14 -13.67 -8.07
CA LYS A 65 1.22 -14.22 -8.18
C LYS A 65 1.43 -15.20 -7.03
N MET A 66 1.90 -16.41 -7.35
CA MET A 66 2.38 -17.32 -6.32
C MET A 66 3.50 -16.62 -5.52
N PRO A 67 3.47 -16.68 -4.17
CA PRO A 67 4.55 -16.12 -3.38
C PRO A 67 5.86 -16.78 -3.82
N GLY A 68 6.81 -15.97 -4.23
CA GLY A 68 8.12 -16.45 -4.65
C GLY A 68 8.74 -17.26 -3.52
N SER A 69 9.34 -18.41 -3.84
CA SER A 69 10.08 -19.20 -2.86
C SER A 69 11.11 -18.28 -2.20
N SER A 70 11.00 -18.08 -0.88
CA SER A 70 11.90 -17.22 -0.12
C SER A 70 13.33 -17.64 -0.43
N ARG A 71 14.05 -16.81 -1.17
CA ARG A 71 15.46 -17.05 -1.46
C ARG A 71 16.23 -16.67 -0.21
N TYR A 72 16.27 -17.59 0.74
CA TYR A 72 17.20 -17.48 1.85
C TYR A 72 18.62 -17.44 1.27
N PRO A 73 19.42 -16.39 1.55
CA PRO A 73 20.83 -16.42 1.20
C PRO A 73 21.49 -17.61 1.91
N ARG A 74 22.31 -18.38 1.18
CA ARG A 74 23.17 -19.40 1.77
C ARG A 74 24.37 -18.76 2.44
#